data_AF-D9WD63-F1
#
_entry.id   AF-D9WD63-F1
#
_cell.length_a   1.000
_cell.length_b   1.000
_cell.length_c   1.000
_cell.angle_alpha   90.00
_cell.angle_beta   90.00
_cell.angle_gamma   90.00
#
_symmetry.space_group_name_H-M   'P 1'
#
loop_
_entity.id
_entity.type
_entity.pdbx_description
1 polymer ?
#
loop_
_entity_poly.entity_id
_entity_poly.type
_entity_poly.pdbx_seq_one_letter_code
_entity_poly.pdbx_strand_id
1 'polypeptide(L)'
;MSSSLRRGVLAAAAIVVSVAPLSACAAGNDAQTLEVKPDNAATSVGDIKIQNATVVTQPDRTAKGPAVVTARIFNNGDRDETLTAITLPDAKATAKLHPAKGAGKAANKIVVPAGGSVALGGEGNASAVVSDGREAAKDGDAQRIVFDLSSTGDVPITAFVVPATSYFKGWGPSELPTPTPSAPRGGTPSGKPGQTTPGQTAQPGGQKPSGKPSDEASGSASNKPGGGQSNGIAPGEPTPNDEH
;
A
#
# COMPACT_ATOMS: atom_id res chain seq x y z
N MET A 1 -0.33 1.12 78.12
CA MET A 1 -0.40 0.40 76.84
C MET A 1 -1.09 1.32 75.82
N SER A 2 -0.33 1.82 74.86
CA SER A 2 -0.65 2.85 73.85
C SER A 2 -2.09 2.87 73.31
N SER A 3 -2.79 3.98 73.57
CA SER A 3 -4.02 4.38 72.87
C SER A 3 -3.77 4.76 71.40
N SER A 4 -2.50 4.99 71.02
CA SER A 4 -2.07 5.33 69.66
C SER A 4 -2.09 4.16 68.68
N LEU A 5 -1.84 2.91 69.12
CA LEU A 5 -1.87 1.74 68.23
C LEU A 5 -3.29 1.38 67.77
N ARG A 6 -4.31 1.58 68.62
CA ARG A 6 -5.71 1.23 68.28
C ARG A 6 -6.35 2.20 67.29
N ARG A 7 -5.91 3.46 67.28
CA ARG A 7 -6.39 4.47 66.31
C ARG A 7 -5.67 4.37 64.96
N GLY A 8 -4.41 3.93 64.94
CA GLY A 8 -3.66 3.71 63.69
C GLY A 8 -4.21 2.56 62.84
N VAL A 9 -4.66 1.47 63.46
CA VAL A 9 -5.21 0.30 62.75
C VAL A 9 -6.56 0.60 62.09
N LEU A 10 -7.41 1.42 62.70
CA LEU A 10 -8.69 1.83 62.12
C LEU A 10 -8.52 2.76 60.92
N ALA A 11 -7.54 3.68 60.96
CA ALA A 11 -7.22 4.54 59.82
C ALA A 11 -6.63 3.76 58.64
N ALA A 12 -5.79 2.75 58.92
CA ALA A 12 -5.22 1.87 57.88
C ALA A 12 -6.28 1.01 57.18
N ALA A 13 -7.27 0.49 57.93
CA ALA A 13 -8.37 -0.30 57.35
C ALA A 13 -9.27 0.53 56.41
N ALA A 14 -9.52 1.80 56.73
CA ALA A 14 -10.33 2.68 55.90
C ALA A 14 -9.69 2.96 54.52
N ILE A 15 -8.36 3.08 54.46
CA ILE A 15 -7.64 3.30 53.20
C ILE A 15 -7.65 2.03 52.34
N VAL A 16 -7.39 0.85 52.92
CA VAL A 16 -7.36 -0.42 52.16
C VAL A 16 -8.75 -0.82 51.61
N VAL A 17 -9.83 -0.57 52.36
CA VAL A 17 -11.21 -0.85 51.89
C VAL A 17 -11.64 0.12 50.79
N SER A 18 -11.12 1.35 50.77
CA SER A 18 -11.44 2.33 49.72
C SER A 18 -10.75 2.07 48.36
N VAL A 19 -9.65 1.33 48.31
CA VAL A 19 -8.94 1.07 47.04
C VAL A 19 -9.62 -0.03 46.20
N ALA A 20 -10.17 -1.07 46.86
CA ALA A 20 -10.79 -2.21 46.18
C ALA A 20 -12.00 -1.87 45.27
N PRO A 21 -12.97 -1.02 45.66
CA PRO A 21 -14.09 -0.68 44.79
C PRO A 21 -13.71 0.33 43.68
N LEU A 22 -12.69 1.18 43.86
CA LEU A 22 -12.27 2.12 42.82
C LEU A 22 -11.59 1.44 41.63
N SER A 23 -10.82 0.36 41.86
CA SER A 23 -10.22 -0.43 40.77
C SER A 23 -11.22 -1.35 40.05
N ALA A 24 -12.37 -1.65 40.66
CA ALA A 24 -13.36 -2.57 40.09
C ALA A 24 -14.17 -1.95 38.94
N CYS A 25 -14.36 -0.63 38.91
CA CYS A 25 -15.04 0.04 37.79
C CYS A 25 -14.16 0.19 36.54
N ALA A 26 -12.84 0.17 36.67
CA ALA A 26 -11.92 0.27 35.54
C ALA A 26 -11.70 -1.07 34.79
N ALA A 27 -12.02 -2.20 35.43
CA ALA A 27 -11.88 -3.55 34.89
C ALA A 27 -13.23 -4.24 34.61
N GLY A 28 -14.32 -3.47 34.54
CA GLY A 28 -15.67 -3.98 34.28
C GLY A 28 -15.86 -4.49 32.85
N ASN A 29 -17.09 -4.92 32.55
CA ASN A 29 -17.46 -5.42 31.22
C ASN A 29 -17.34 -4.36 30.10
N ASP A 30 -17.28 -3.08 30.49
CA ASP A 30 -17.10 -1.90 29.63
C ASP A 30 -15.78 -1.16 29.98
N ALA A 31 -14.74 -1.91 30.31
CA ALA A 31 -13.43 -1.32 30.58
C ALA A 31 -12.91 -0.58 29.34
N GLN A 32 -12.43 0.65 29.53
CA GLN A 32 -11.81 1.47 28.48
C GLN A 32 -10.63 0.77 27.78
N THR A 33 -10.01 -0.22 28.43
CA THR A 33 -8.96 -1.05 27.84
C THR A 33 -9.48 -1.98 26.73
N LEU A 34 -10.78 -2.32 26.72
CA LEU A 34 -11.41 -3.10 25.65
C LEU A 34 -11.63 -2.27 24.38
N GLU A 35 -11.65 -0.94 24.51
CA GLU A 35 -11.79 -0.01 23.39
C GLU A 35 -10.45 0.28 22.70
N VAL A 36 -9.33 -0.13 23.30
CA VAL A 36 -8.00 -0.02 22.70
C VAL A 36 -7.90 -0.99 21.53
N LYS A 37 -7.85 -0.42 20.33
CA LYS A 37 -7.73 -1.20 19.09
C LYS A 37 -6.27 -1.47 18.76
N PRO A 38 -5.99 -2.57 18.03
CA PRO A 38 -4.67 -2.78 17.45
C PRO A 38 -4.23 -1.58 16.59
N ASP A 39 -2.94 -1.26 16.61
CA ASP A 39 -2.38 -0.13 15.87
C ASP A 39 -2.53 -0.27 14.34
N ASN A 40 -2.58 -1.52 13.87
CA ASN A 40 -2.79 -1.86 12.47
C ASN A 40 -4.16 -2.50 12.25
N ALA A 41 -4.65 -2.42 11.03
CA ALA A 41 -6.01 -2.82 10.70
C ALA A 41 -6.32 -4.27 11.13
N ALA A 42 -7.52 -4.44 11.68
CA ALA A 42 -8.06 -5.72 12.08
C ALA A 42 -9.55 -5.83 11.71
N THR A 43 -10.00 -7.03 11.35
CA THR A 43 -11.41 -7.34 11.06
C THR A 43 -11.73 -8.79 11.44
N SER A 44 -13.01 -9.11 11.50
CA SER A 44 -13.53 -10.46 11.76
C SER A 44 -14.78 -10.71 10.93
N VAL A 45 -14.84 -11.86 10.25
CA VAL A 45 -16.04 -12.33 9.53
C VAL A 45 -16.19 -13.81 9.84
N GLY A 46 -17.30 -14.18 10.51
CA GLY A 46 -17.46 -15.52 11.05
C GLY A 46 -16.28 -15.89 11.97
N ASP A 47 -15.70 -17.05 11.72
CA ASP A 47 -14.56 -17.57 12.50
C ASP A 47 -13.20 -17.01 12.06
N ILE A 48 -13.14 -16.29 10.94
CA ILE A 48 -11.91 -15.70 10.41
C ILE A 48 -11.65 -14.36 11.06
N LYS A 49 -10.44 -14.20 11.60
CA LYS A 49 -9.92 -12.93 12.10
C LYS A 49 -8.67 -12.55 11.34
N ILE A 50 -8.64 -11.34 10.79
CA ILE A 50 -7.45 -10.77 10.15
C ILE A 50 -6.93 -9.66 11.06
N GLN A 51 -5.64 -9.69 11.35
CA GLN A 51 -4.98 -8.69 12.19
C GLN A 51 -3.67 -8.24 11.58
N ASN A 52 -3.22 -7.06 12.01
CA ASN A 52 -1.94 -6.48 11.59
C ASN A 52 -1.82 -6.36 10.07
N ALA A 53 -2.93 -5.99 9.40
CA ALA A 53 -2.94 -5.84 7.95
C ALA A 53 -2.30 -4.51 7.55
N THR A 54 -1.40 -4.55 6.56
CA THR A 54 -0.66 -3.39 6.06
C THR A 54 -0.29 -3.61 4.59
N VAL A 55 -0.21 -2.54 3.80
CA VAL A 55 0.40 -2.57 2.46
C VAL A 55 1.78 -1.96 2.56
N VAL A 56 2.81 -2.77 2.31
CA VAL A 56 4.21 -2.34 2.41
C VAL A 56 4.75 -2.05 1.02
N THR A 57 5.03 -0.77 0.75
CA THR A 57 5.57 -0.28 -0.53
C THR A 57 7.10 -0.27 -0.53
N GLN A 58 7.70 0.13 -1.65
CA GLN A 58 9.14 0.36 -1.76
C GLN A 58 9.64 1.36 -0.70
N PRO A 59 10.89 1.21 -0.21
CA PRO A 59 11.43 2.09 0.83
C PRO A 59 11.60 3.54 0.35
N ASP A 60 11.91 3.72 -0.93
CA ASP A 60 11.98 5.04 -1.58
C ASP A 60 10.62 5.40 -2.17
N ARG A 61 10.09 6.56 -1.77
CA ARG A 61 8.78 7.06 -2.23
C ARG A 61 8.74 7.40 -3.72
N THR A 62 9.89 7.59 -4.37
CA THR A 62 9.95 7.89 -5.81
C THR A 62 10.19 6.65 -6.66
N ALA A 63 10.54 5.53 -6.02
CA ALA A 63 10.79 4.28 -6.70
C ALA A 63 9.50 3.64 -7.19
N LYS A 64 9.53 3.18 -8.44
CA LYS A 64 8.55 2.24 -8.97
C LYS A 64 8.88 0.85 -8.48
N GLY A 65 7.85 0.03 -8.27
CA GLY A 65 8.05 -1.36 -7.93
C GLY A 65 6.86 -1.99 -7.23
N PRO A 66 6.98 -3.27 -6.90
CA PRO A 66 5.92 -4.00 -6.22
C PRO A 66 5.66 -3.46 -4.81
N ALA A 67 4.49 -3.79 -4.29
CA ALA A 67 4.12 -3.68 -2.88
C ALA A 67 3.75 -5.06 -2.35
N VAL A 68 3.86 -5.27 -1.05
CA VAL A 68 3.50 -6.52 -0.39
C VAL A 68 2.36 -6.27 0.58
N VAL A 69 1.33 -7.12 0.55
CA VAL A 69 0.30 -7.13 1.59
C VAL A 69 0.78 -8.02 2.73
N THR A 70 0.90 -7.43 3.92
CA THR A 70 1.22 -8.14 5.16
C THR A 70 -0.03 -8.29 5.99
N ALA A 71 -0.22 -9.44 6.62
CA ALA A 71 -1.33 -9.68 7.54
C ALA A 71 -1.08 -10.97 8.33
N ARG A 72 -1.79 -11.13 9.45
CA ARG A 72 -1.93 -12.42 10.12
C ARG A 72 -3.39 -12.84 10.08
N ILE A 73 -3.65 -14.00 9.51
CA ILE A 73 -4.98 -14.57 9.33
C ILE A 73 -5.13 -15.70 10.33
N PHE A 74 -6.13 -15.61 11.20
CA PHE A 74 -6.50 -16.62 12.18
C PHE A 74 -7.81 -17.26 11.77
N ASN A 75 -7.88 -18.57 11.93
CA ASN A 75 -9.09 -19.35 11.70
C ASN A 75 -9.49 -20.01 13.02
N ASN A 76 -10.53 -19.49 13.66
CA ASN A 76 -11.07 -20.04 14.91
C ASN A 76 -12.09 -21.16 14.67
N GLY A 77 -12.34 -21.51 13.42
CA GLY A 77 -13.30 -22.53 13.02
C GLY A 77 -12.75 -23.94 13.16
N ASP A 78 -13.61 -24.90 12.85
CA ASP A 78 -13.34 -26.35 12.93
C ASP A 78 -12.83 -26.96 11.61
N ARG A 79 -12.74 -26.17 10.54
CA ARG A 79 -12.28 -26.61 9.20
C ARG A 79 -11.21 -25.70 8.65
N ASP A 80 -10.30 -26.27 7.88
CA ASP A 80 -9.27 -25.52 7.17
C ASP A 80 -9.90 -24.57 6.13
N GLU A 81 -9.29 -23.40 5.98
CA GLU A 81 -9.67 -22.41 4.98
C GLU A 81 -8.51 -22.15 4.02
N THR A 82 -8.80 -21.90 2.75
CA THR A 82 -7.77 -21.54 1.76
C THR A 82 -7.96 -20.09 1.34
N LEU A 83 -6.89 -19.31 1.41
CA LEU A 83 -6.84 -17.98 0.81
C LEU A 83 -6.70 -18.13 -0.72
N THR A 84 -7.74 -17.73 -1.45
CA THR A 84 -7.85 -17.89 -2.90
C THR A 84 -7.37 -16.64 -3.64
N ALA A 85 -7.66 -15.46 -3.11
CA ALA A 85 -7.26 -14.18 -3.68
C ALA A 85 -7.08 -13.08 -2.63
N ILE A 86 -6.27 -12.09 -2.97
CA ILE A 86 -6.26 -10.78 -2.30
C ILE A 86 -6.41 -9.71 -3.37
N THR A 87 -7.41 -8.85 -3.22
CA THR A 87 -7.68 -7.77 -4.18
C THR A 87 -7.64 -6.40 -3.52
N LEU A 88 -7.22 -5.41 -4.29
CA LEU A 88 -7.24 -3.99 -3.93
C LEU A 88 -8.24 -3.32 -4.90
N PRO A 89 -9.54 -3.30 -4.57
CA PRO A 89 -10.59 -2.90 -5.51
C PRO A 89 -10.42 -1.45 -6.01
N ASP A 90 -10.04 -0.52 -5.13
CA ASP A 90 -9.89 0.89 -5.49
C ASP A 90 -8.75 1.12 -6.50
N ALA A 91 -7.71 0.28 -6.39
CA ALA A 91 -6.57 0.25 -7.30
C ALA A 91 -6.79 -0.64 -8.53
N LYS A 92 -7.90 -1.38 -8.59
CA LYS A 92 -8.17 -2.44 -9.57
C LYS A 92 -7.00 -3.43 -9.71
N ALA A 93 -6.36 -3.74 -8.58
CA ALA A 93 -5.17 -4.58 -8.53
C ALA A 93 -5.46 -5.90 -7.79
N THR A 94 -4.72 -6.94 -8.15
CA THR A 94 -4.78 -8.25 -7.50
C THR A 94 -3.38 -8.65 -7.07
N ALA A 95 -3.23 -9.11 -5.83
CA ALA A 95 -1.95 -9.58 -5.33
C ALA A 95 -1.68 -11.01 -5.81
N LYS A 96 -0.46 -11.26 -6.25
CA LYS A 96 0.06 -12.60 -6.56
C LYS A 96 0.40 -13.30 -5.25
N LEU A 97 -0.26 -14.44 -5.01
CA LEU A 97 -0.07 -15.23 -3.81
C LEU A 97 1.05 -16.25 -4.03
N HIS A 98 2.02 -16.28 -3.12
CA HIS A 98 3.10 -17.26 -3.08
C HIS A 98 3.10 -17.95 -1.70
N PRO A 99 3.00 -19.27 -1.65
CA PRO A 99 3.05 -20.00 -0.39
C PRO A 99 4.43 -19.94 0.27
N ALA A 100 4.46 -20.27 1.57
CA ALA A 100 5.68 -20.24 2.38
C ALA A 100 6.74 -21.22 1.85
N LYS A 101 8.02 -20.85 1.98
CA LYS A 101 9.14 -21.72 1.59
C LYS A 101 9.11 -23.00 2.42
N GLY A 102 9.11 -24.16 1.75
CA GLY A 102 9.17 -25.47 2.41
C GLY A 102 7.83 -26.16 2.67
N ALA A 103 6.69 -25.60 2.24
CA ALA A 103 5.35 -26.14 2.56
C ALA A 103 4.93 -27.46 1.82
N GLY A 104 5.85 -28.19 1.17
CA GLY A 104 5.55 -29.47 0.49
C GLY A 104 4.60 -29.36 -0.73
N LYS A 105 3.95 -30.44 -1.18
CA LYS A 105 3.03 -30.40 -2.35
C LYS A 105 1.67 -29.72 -2.06
N ALA A 106 1.33 -29.53 -0.78
CA ALA A 106 0.27 -28.61 -0.36
C ALA A 106 0.66 -27.12 -0.54
N ALA A 107 1.94 -26.83 -0.82
CA ALA A 107 2.52 -25.49 -0.98
C ALA A 107 2.18 -24.73 -2.26
N ASN A 108 1.13 -25.10 -2.99
CA ASN A 108 0.63 -24.24 -4.07
C ASN A 108 -0.56 -23.38 -3.62
N LYS A 109 -1.01 -23.56 -2.37
CA LYS A 109 -2.11 -22.83 -1.77
C LYS A 109 -1.68 -22.29 -0.41
N ILE A 110 -2.27 -21.18 -0.01
CA ILE A 110 -2.10 -20.62 1.33
C ILE A 110 -3.28 -21.11 2.16
N VAL A 111 -3.05 -22.17 2.95
CA VAL A 111 -4.08 -22.79 3.80
C VAL A 111 -3.94 -22.25 5.22
N VAL A 112 -5.04 -21.74 5.77
CA VAL A 112 -5.20 -21.30 7.17
C VAL A 112 -5.83 -22.45 7.96
N PRO A 113 -5.05 -23.17 8.79
CA PRO A 113 -5.54 -24.36 9.48
C PRO A 113 -6.66 -24.06 10.46
N ALA A 114 -7.57 -25.01 10.67
CA ALA A 114 -8.58 -24.96 11.74
C ALA A 114 -7.91 -24.75 13.12
N GLY A 115 -8.46 -23.83 13.92
CA GLY A 115 -7.86 -23.40 15.20
C GLY A 115 -6.45 -22.78 15.07
N GLY A 116 -6.02 -22.44 13.86
CA GLY A 116 -4.66 -22.07 13.52
C GLY A 116 -4.53 -20.67 12.93
N SER A 117 -3.34 -20.37 12.40
CA SER A 117 -3.08 -19.09 11.75
C SER A 117 -1.97 -19.18 10.71
N VAL A 118 -2.00 -18.23 9.77
CA VAL A 118 -0.96 -18.00 8.76
C VAL A 118 -0.51 -16.56 8.79
N ALA A 119 0.79 -16.35 8.65
CA ALA A 119 1.39 -15.04 8.41
C ALA A 119 1.61 -14.81 6.92
N LEU A 120 1.29 -13.61 6.46
CA LEU A 120 1.62 -13.09 5.14
C LEU A 120 2.68 -12.01 5.26
N GLY A 121 3.69 -12.10 4.40
CA GLY A 121 4.84 -11.21 4.36
C GLY A 121 5.92 -11.55 5.39
N GLY A 122 7.08 -10.93 5.23
CA GLY A 122 8.27 -11.26 6.03
C GLY A 122 9.01 -12.49 5.50
N GLU A 123 10.26 -12.65 5.95
CA GLU A 123 11.14 -13.73 5.50
C GLU A 123 10.57 -15.12 5.85
N GLY A 124 10.57 -16.02 4.86
CA GLY A 124 10.15 -17.42 5.03
C GLY A 124 8.64 -17.67 5.03
N ASN A 125 7.82 -16.64 5.23
CA ASN A 125 6.36 -16.73 5.23
C ASN A 125 5.78 -16.77 3.81
N ALA A 126 4.48 -17.05 3.70
CA ALA A 126 3.75 -16.83 2.46
C ALA A 126 3.74 -15.33 2.11
N SER A 127 3.68 -14.97 0.84
CA SER A 127 3.71 -13.57 0.40
C SER A 127 2.56 -13.25 -0.55
N ALA A 128 2.07 -12.02 -0.48
CA ALA A 128 1.06 -11.47 -1.37
C ALA A 128 1.61 -10.22 -2.05
N VAL A 129 1.98 -10.31 -3.33
CA VAL A 129 2.73 -9.27 -4.05
C VAL A 129 1.83 -8.55 -5.06
N VAL A 130 1.65 -7.25 -4.90
CA VAL A 130 0.99 -6.37 -5.86
C VAL A 130 2.06 -5.84 -6.80
N SER A 131 1.95 -6.13 -8.11
CA SER A 131 3.02 -5.83 -9.09
C SER A 131 3.22 -4.32 -9.29
N ASP A 132 2.13 -3.57 -9.42
CA ASP A 132 2.13 -2.12 -9.61
C ASP A 132 1.93 -1.42 -8.25
N GLY A 133 2.78 -1.75 -7.28
CA GLY A 133 2.59 -1.37 -5.88
C GLY A 133 2.54 0.13 -5.64
N ARG A 134 3.31 0.92 -6.40
CA ARG A 134 3.36 2.38 -6.24
C ARG A 134 2.11 3.08 -6.76
N GLU A 135 1.57 2.58 -7.86
CA GLU A 135 0.35 3.06 -8.48
C GLU A 135 -0.88 2.58 -7.71
N ALA A 136 -0.81 1.36 -7.16
CA ALA A 136 -1.90 0.74 -6.42
C ALA A 136 -2.04 1.22 -4.97
N ALA A 137 -0.98 1.76 -4.36
CA ALA A 137 -1.00 2.18 -2.96
C ALA A 137 -0.01 3.33 -2.71
N LYS A 138 -0.48 4.42 -2.12
CA LYS A 138 0.34 5.60 -1.77
C LYS A 138 0.67 5.61 -0.29
N ASP A 139 1.94 5.86 0.05
CA ASP A 139 2.36 5.90 1.47
C ASP A 139 1.56 6.90 2.28
N GLY A 140 1.10 6.48 3.46
CA GLY A 140 0.23 7.27 4.35
C GLY A 140 -1.26 7.18 4.02
N ASP A 141 -1.63 6.53 2.92
CA ASP A 141 -3.03 6.27 2.56
C ASP A 141 -3.59 5.06 3.33
N ALA A 142 -4.90 4.89 3.25
CA ALA A 142 -5.65 3.76 3.79
C ALA A 142 -6.28 2.98 2.62
N GLN A 143 -5.68 1.86 2.27
CA GLN A 143 -6.06 1.04 1.12
C GLN A 143 -7.11 0.01 1.51
N ARG A 144 -8.25 -0.05 0.79
CA ARG A 144 -9.17 -1.17 0.91
C ARG A 144 -8.57 -2.42 0.28
N ILE A 145 -8.62 -3.51 1.03
CA ILE A 145 -8.16 -4.85 0.66
C ILE A 145 -9.30 -5.83 0.91
N VAL A 146 -9.46 -6.82 0.04
CA VAL A 146 -10.39 -7.92 0.24
C VAL A 146 -9.61 -9.22 0.19
N PHE A 147 -9.72 -10.01 1.27
CA PHE A 147 -9.20 -11.37 1.34
C PHE A 147 -10.33 -12.32 1.00
N ASP A 148 -10.16 -13.12 -0.03
CA ASP A 148 -11.14 -14.14 -0.44
C ASP A 148 -10.71 -15.49 0.16
N LEU A 149 -11.55 -16.06 1.01
CA LEU A 149 -11.35 -17.36 1.63
C LEU A 149 -12.37 -18.38 1.12
N SER A 150 -11.94 -19.63 0.96
CA SER A 150 -12.70 -20.68 0.30
C SER A 150 -14.14 -20.91 0.78
N SER A 151 -14.41 -20.79 2.09
CA SER A 151 -15.74 -21.01 2.66
C SER A 151 -16.34 -19.71 3.23
N THR A 152 -15.51 -18.89 3.89
CA THR A 152 -15.92 -17.61 4.48
C THR A 152 -16.25 -16.57 3.40
N GLY A 153 -15.63 -16.66 2.22
CA GLY A 153 -15.74 -15.70 1.14
C GLY A 153 -14.97 -14.42 1.43
N ASP A 154 -15.53 -13.28 0.99
CA ASP A 154 -14.89 -11.98 1.06
C ASP A 154 -14.80 -11.44 2.49
N VAL A 155 -13.57 -11.15 2.92
CA VAL A 155 -13.24 -10.49 4.19
C VAL A 155 -12.60 -9.13 3.87
N PRO A 156 -13.39 -8.03 3.83
CA PRO A 156 -12.88 -6.70 3.54
C PRO A 156 -12.20 -6.08 4.77
N ILE A 157 -11.11 -5.37 4.51
CA ILE A 157 -10.36 -4.62 5.53
C ILE A 157 -9.69 -3.40 4.88
N THR A 158 -9.66 -2.28 5.61
CA THR A 158 -8.93 -1.09 5.17
C THR A 158 -7.62 -1.01 5.94
N ALA A 159 -6.49 -1.11 5.24
CA ALA A 159 -5.16 -1.19 5.83
C ALA A 159 -4.30 0.02 5.46
N PHE A 160 -3.43 0.44 6.37
CA PHE A 160 -2.50 1.53 6.09
C PHE A 160 -1.45 1.12 5.07
N VAL A 161 -1.03 2.10 4.26
CA VAL A 161 0.07 1.96 3.31
C VAL A 161 1.33 2.57 3.92
N VAL A 162 2.37 1.75 4.06
CA VAL A 162 3.62 2.14 4.72
C VAL A 162 4.83 1.80 3.85
N PRO A 163 5.87 2.64 3.80
CA PRO A 163 7.09 2.30 3.08
C PRO A 163 7.90 1.25 3.85
N ALA A 164 8.63 0.39 3.14
CA ALA A 164 9.54 -0.64 3.69
C ALA A 164 10.78 -0.06 4.41
N THR A 165 10.56 0.83 5.36
CA THR A 165 11.58 1.51 6.15
C THR A 165 11.36 1.21 7.63
N SER A 166 12.38 1.47 8.46
CA SER A 166 12.31 1.24 9.92
C SER A 166 11.79 -0.17 10.24
N TYR A 167 10.71 -0.29 11.02
CA TYR A 167 10.05 -1.54 11.40
C TYR A 167 9.63 -2.43 10.23
N PHE A 168 9.38 -1.87 9.03
CA PHE A 168 8.90 -2.61 7.87
C PHE A 168 10.00 -3.03 6.89
N LYS A 169 11.28 -2.78 7.20
CA LYS A 169 12.41 -3.09 6.30
C LYS A 169 12.49 -4.56 5.88
N GLY A 170 12.15 -5.49 6.78
CA GLY A 170 12.13 -6.94 6.51
C GLY A 170 10.80 -7.48 5.98
N TRP A 171 9.79 -6.63 5.90
CA TRP A 171 8.42 -6.99 5.52
C TRP A 171 8.03 -6.46 4.13
N GLY A 172 8.88 -5.61 3.56
CA GLY A 172 8.70 -5.04 2.24
C GLY A 172 9.05 -5.97 1.09
N PRO A 173 8.82 -5.50 -0.15
CA PRO A 173 9.17 -6.22 -1.36
C PRO A 173 10.66 -6.54 -1.41
N SER A 174 11.00 -7.78 -1.76
CA SER A 174 12.39 -8.23 -1.89
C SER A 174 13.03 -7.80 -3.22
N GLU A 175 12.21 -7.40 -4.21
CA GLU A 175 12.69 -6.82 -5.46
C GLU A 175 13.04 -5.35 -5.22
N LEU A 176 14.35 -5.06 -5.26
CA LEU A 176 14.86 -3.70 -5.29
C LEU A 176 14.32 -2.98 -6.54
N PRO A 177 13.95 -1.71 -6.42
CA PRO A 177 13.35 -0.99 -7.53
C PRO A 177 14.32 -0.88 -8.69
N THR A 178 13.86 -1.15 -9.90
CA THR A 178 14.62 -0.81 -11.11
C THR A 178 14.81 0.70 -11.17
N PRO A 179 16.05 1.22 -11.19
CA PRO A 179 16.27 2.65 -11.32
C PRO A 179 15.68 3.11 -12.65
N THR A 180 14.92 4.21 -12.61
CA THR A 180 14.45 4.88 -13.83
C THR A 180 15.70 5.34 -14.58
N PRO A 181 15.89 5.01 -15.87
CA PRO A 181 17.06 5.49 -16.61
C PRO A 181 17.01 7.01 -16.68
N SER A 182 17.90 7.67 -15.93
CA SER A 182 18.20 9.09 -16.17
C SER A 182 18.72 9.22 -17.59
N ALA A 183 18.02 10.01 -18.42
CA ALA A 183 18.46 10.32 -19.77
C ALA A 183 19.92 10.82 -19.74
N PRO A 184 20.82 10.27 -20.56
CA PRO A 184 22.17 10.80 -20.63
C PRO A 184 22.12 12.21 -21.20
N ARG A 185 22.54 13.18 -20.38
CA ARG A 185 22.81 14.55 -20.82
C ARG A 185 23.98 14.47 -21.81
N GLY A 186 23.67 14.54 -23.10
CA GLY A 186 24.66 14.49 -24.19
C GLY A 186 25.66 15.62 -24.06
N GLY A 187 26.86 15.30 -23.60
CA GLY A 187 28.05 16.12 -23.70
C GLY A 187 29.13 15.29 -24.37
N THR A 188 29.40 15.55 -25.64
CA THR A 188 30.59 15.04 -26.34
C THR A 188 31.70 16.07 -26.28
N PRO A 189 32.82 15.79 -25.61
CA PRO A 189 34.09 16.41 -25.95
C PRO A 189 35.10 15.33 -26.33
N SER A 190 35.55 15.31 -27.59
CA SER A 190 36.95 15.01 -27.89
C SER A 190 37.25 15.23 -29.37
N GLY A 191 38.10 16.20 -29.66
CA GLY A 191 38.87 16.22 -30.89
C GLY A 191 40.27 15.63 -30.64
N LYS A 192 40.85 14.98 -31.66
CA LYS A 192 42.29 15.06 -31.94
C LYS A 192 42.61 14.63 -33.40
N PRO A 193 43.66 15.18 -34.04
CA PRO A 193 43.88 15.15 -35.49
C PRO A 193 45.02 14.23 -35.97
N GLY A 194 45.12 14.06 -37.29
CA GLY A 194 46.26 13.47 -38.04
C GLY A 194 45.89 12.15 -38.73
N GLN A 195 46.36 11.79 -39.92
CA GLN A 195 47.30 12.38 -40.87
C GLN A 195 47.12 11.64 -42.23
N THR A 196 47.62 12.26 -43.28
CA THR A 196 47.55 12.00 -44.73
C THR A 196 48.02 10.64 -45.26
N THR A 197 47.46 10.18 -46.39
CA THR A 197 48.22 9.68 -47.55
C THR A 197 47.41 9.89 -48.86
N PRO A 198 48.05 10.23 -49.99
CA PRO A 198 47.40 10.76 -51.21
C PRO A 198 47.27 9.75 -52.36
N GLY A 199 46.26 9.95 -53.22
CA GLY A 199 46.30 9.50 -54.61
C GLY A 199 45.02 8.86 -55.13
N GLN A 200 44.19 9.62 -55.85
CA GLN A 200 43.93 9.42 -57.28
C GLN A 200 42.83 10.38 -57.77
N THR A 201 43.16 11.02 -58.88
CA THR A 201 42.42 12.04 -59.65
C THR A 201 41.28 11.44 -60.50
N ALA A 202 40.10 12.10 -60.48
CA ALA A 202 39.30 12.41 -61.67
C ALA A 202 38.29 13.53 -61.36
N GLN A 203 38.21 14.50 -62.27
CA GLN A 203 37.50 15.80 -62.18
C GLN A 203 36.21 15.77 -63.07
N PRO A 204 35.49 16.88 -63.34
CA PRO A 204 34.29 17.37 -62.65
C PRO A 204 33.02 17.48 -63.53
N GLY A 205 31.90 17.84 -62.91
CA GLY A 205 30.76 18.53 -63.54
C GLY A 205 29.53 18.38 -62.62
N GLY A 206 28.79 19.39 -62.19
CA GLY A 206 28.61 20.77 -62.62
C GLY A 206 27.10 21.05 -62.58
N GLN A 207 26.70 22.15 -61.93
CA GLN A 207 25.40 22.86 -62.01
C GLN A 207 24.24 22.50 -61.04
N LYS A 208 24.09 23.37 -60.03
CA LYS A 208 22.84 23.98 -59.52
C LYS A 208 22.29 24.96 -60.62
N PRO A 209 21.11 25.64 -60.55
CA PRO A 209 20.06 25.70 -59.51
C PRO A 209 18.57 25.87 -59.97
N SER A 210 17.69 25.94 -58.96
CA SER A 210 16.54 26.86 -58.83
C SER A 210 15.15 26.47 -59.38
N GLY A 211 14.12 26.78 -58.57
CA GLY A 211 12.71 26.72 -58.97
C GLY A 211 11.71 26.58 -57.81
N LYS A 212 11.43 27.68 -57.09
CA LYS A 212 10.15 27.98 -56.38
C LYS A 212 9.33 28.89 -57.33
N PRO A 213 8.04 29.27 -57.14
CA PRO A 213 6.99 28.90 -56.15
C PRO A 213 5.58 28.68 -56.79
N SER A 214 4.51 28.75 -55.95
CA SER A 214 3.09 29.06 -56.26
C SER A 214 2.21 27.88 -56.72
N ASP A 215 0.92 27.75 -56.36
CA ASP A 215 -0.03 28.47 -55.50
C ASP A 215 -1.27 27.55 -55.26
N GLU A 216 -2.05 27.86 -54.22
CA GLU A 216 -3.53 27.76 -54.04
C GLU A 216 -4.40 26.93 -55.03
N ALA A 217 -5.51 26.27 -54.70
CA ALA A 217 -6.47 26.39 -53.60
C ALA A 217 -7.49 25.21 -53.59
N SER A 218 -8.27 25.15 -52.50
CA SER A 218 -9.73 24.92 -52.46
C SER A 218 -10.26 23.56 -51.95
N GLY A 219 -11.14 23.64 -50.95
CA GLY A 219 -11.96 22.53 -50.44
C GLY A 219 -12.51 22.76 -49.02
N SER A 220 -13.70 23.35 -48.93
CA SER A 220 -14.40 23.92 -47.77
C SER A 220 -14.82 22.99 -46.60
N ALA A 221 -14.89 23.62 -45.41
CA ALA A 221 -15.86 23.58 -44.28
C ALA A 221 -16.86 22.39 -44.13
N SER A 222 -17.20 21.86 -42.95
CA SER A 222 -17.70 22.51 -41.72
C SER A 222 -17.75 21.52 -40.54
N ASN A 223 -17.38 21.95 -39.32
CA ASN A 223 -18.30 22.06 -38.17
C ASN A 223 -17.61 22.69 -36.94
N LYS A 224 -18.34 23.59 -36.28
CA LYS A 224 -17.96 24.49 -35.17
C LYS A 224 -18.19 23.80 -33.78
N PRO A 225 -18.00 24.47 -32.61
CA PRO A 225 -17.20 23.94 -31.50
C PRO A 225 -18.03 23.73 -30.21
N GLY A 226 -17.41 23.16 -29.18
CA GLY A 226 -17.99 23.14 -27.84
C GLY A 226 -16.89 23.09 -26.79
N GLY A 227 -16.46 24.26 -26.31
CA GLY A 227 -15.74 24.42 -25.05
C GLY A 227 -16.71 24.74 -23.93
N GLY A 228 -16.35 24.40 -22.70
CA GLY A 228 -17.05 24.87 -21.50
C GLY A 228 -16.92 23.92 -20.32
N GLN A 229 -15.99 24.23 -19.42
CA GLN A 229 -15.93 23.70 -18.06
C GLN A 229 -17.17 24.12 -17.28
N SER A 230 -17.75 23.23 -16.48
CA SER A 230 -18.57 23.61 -15.33
C SER A 230 -18.37 22.63 -14.16
N ASN A 231 -17.89 23.19 -13.05
CA ASN A 231 -18.03 22.63 -11.71
C ASN A 231 -19.46 22.94 -11.21
N GLY A 232 -20.06 22.03 -10.44
CA GLY A 232 -21.34 22.25 -9.72
C GLY A 232 -22.01 20.92 -9.39
N ILE A 233 -21.69 20.29 -8.26
CA ILE A 233 -22.42 20.37 -6.96
C ILE A 233 -23.81 19.70 -7.06
N ALA A 234 -23.94 18.56 -6.37
CA ALA A 234 -25.20 17.86 -6.16
C ALA A 234 -26.12 18.65 -5.20
N PRO A 235 -27.44 18.62 -5.38
CA PRO A 235 -28.37 19.38 -4.56
C PRO A 235 -28.59 18.70 -3.22
N GLY A 236 -28.23 19.35 -2.11
CA GLY A 236 -28.73 18.97 -0.78
C GLY A 236 -27.80 19.11 0.42
N GLU A 237 -27.11 20.24 0.62
CA GLU A 237 -26.59 20.64 1.95
C GLU A 237 -26.39 22.17 2.03
N PRO A 238 -26.62 22.82 3.19
CA PRO A 238 -26.60 24.27 3.36
C PRO A 238 -25.17 24.84 3.49
N THR A 239 -24.95 26.01 2.89
CA THR A 239 -23.66 26.74 2.98
C THR A 239 -23.52 27.49 4.30
N PRO A 240 -22.35 27.45 4.96
CA PRO A 240 -22.07 28.26 6.13
C PRO A 240 -21.55 29.61 5.66
N ASN A 241 -22.35 30.66 5.76
CA ASN A 241 -21.92 32.06 5.81
C ASN A 241 -23.14 32.93 6.05
N ASP A 242 -23.46 33.17 7.32
CA ASP A 242 -24.19 34.36 7.75
C ASP A 242 -23.67 34.73 9.14
N GLU A 243 -22.63 35.58 9.16
CA GLU A 243 -22.32 36.44 10.29
C GLU A 243 -23.00 37.79 10.07
N HIS A 244 -23.94 38.14 10.94
CA HIS A 244 -24.16 39.50 11.45
C HIS A 244 -25.01 39.48 12.72
#